data_AF-R5X3B5-F1
#
_entry.id   AF-R5X3B5-F1
#
_cell.length_a   1.000
_cell.length_b   1.000
_cell.length_c   1.000
_cell.angle_alpha   90.00
_cell.angle_beta   90.00
_cell.angle_gamma   90.00
#
_symmetry.space_group_name_H-M   'P 1'
#
loop_
_entity.id
_entity.type
_entity.pdbx_description
1 polymer ?
#
loop_
_entity_poly.entity_id
_entity_poly.type
_entity_poly.pdbx_seq_one_letter_code
_entity_poly.pdbx_strand_id
1 'polypeptide(L)'
;MRAKTLRDKISALNEAERKGIKKGREEGRKEGIEEGRKEGIEKGIKEGIEKGEKNKAMEIAKSLINLGLDKEAISKSTGLDLGEIEKLMN
;
A
#
# COMPACT_ATOMS: atom_id res chain seq x y z
N MET A 1 -32.93 -31.52 -41.31
CA MET A 1 -31.69 -30.69 -41.36
C MET A 1 -31.77 -29.41 -40.52
N ARG A 2 -32.80 -28.56 -40.65
CA ARG A 2 -32.91 -27.25 -39.94
C ARG A 2 -32.80 -27.31 -38.39
N ALA A 3 -33.36 -28.33 -37.75
CA ALA A 3 -33.28 -28.47 -36.29
C ALA A 3 -31.86 -28.78 -35.76
N LYS A 4 -31.04 -29.51 -36.53
CA LYS A 4 -29.65 -29.85 -36.19
C LYS A 4 -28.78 -28.59 -36.23
N THR A 5 -28.91 -27.79 -37.30
CA THR A 5 -28.20 -26.51 -37.45
C THR A 5 -28.56 -25.48 -36.38
N LEU A 6 -29.79 -25.50 -35.86
CA LEU A 6 -30.19 -24.60 -34.77
C LEU A 6 -29.53 -25.03 -33.44
N ARG A 7 -29.52 -26.34 -33.16
CA ARG A 7 -28.88 -26.91 -31.98
C ARG A 7 -27.38 -26.61 -31.96
N ASP A 8 -26.69 -26.83 -33.08
CA ASP A 8 -25.24 -26.59 -33.18
C ASP A 8 -24.89 -25.10 -32.95
N LYS A 9 -25.73 -24.18 -33.48
CA LYS A 9 -25.59 -22.73 -33.23
C LYS A 9 -25.79 -22.36 -31.76
N ILE A 10 -26.81 -22.92 -31.11
CA ILE A 10 -27.08 -22.67 -29.68
C ILE A 10 -25.93 -23.20 -28.82
N SER A 11 -25.41 -24.39 -29.14
CA SER A 11 -24.25 -24.96 -28.45
C SER A 11 -23.01 -24.08 -28.58
N ALA A 12 -22.72 -23.57 -29.78
CA ALA A 12 -21.60 -22.66 -30.01
C ALA A 12 -21.74 -21.33 -29.25
N LEU A 13 -22.96 -20.76 -29.22
CA LEU A 13 -23.24 -19.54 -28.45
C LEU A 13 -23.06 -19.76 -26.94
N ASN A 14 -23.60 -20.84 -26.40
CA ASN A 14 -23.46 -21.19 -24.98
C ASN A 14 -21.99 -21.44 -24.60
N GLU A 15 -21.21 -22.06 -25.49
CA GLU A 15 -19.77 -22.26 -25.26
C GLU A 15 -19.01 -20.93 -25.29
N ALA A 16 -19.32 -20.06 -26.25
CA ALA A 16 -18.72 -18.73 -26.34
C ALA A 16 -19.04 -17.87 -25.11
N GLU A 17 -20.30 -17.89 -24.64
CA GLU A 17 -20.73 -17.20 -23.42
C GLU A 17 -19.99 -17.73 -22.18
N ARG A 18 -19.93 -19.05 -22.00
CA ARG A 18 -19.19 -19.67 -20.89
C ARG A 18 -17.70 -19.30 -20.92
N LYS A 19 -17.08 -19.31 -22.10
CA LYS A 19 -15.68 -18.89 -22.27
C LYS A 19 -15.50 -17.42 -21.93
N GLY A 20 -16.40 -16.56 -22.40
CA GLY A 20 -16.39 -15.13 -22.10
C GLY A 20 -16.50 -14.85 -20.60
N ILE A 21 -17.47 -15.47 -19.92
CA ILE A 21 -17.66 -15.33 -18.47
C ILE A 21 -16.43 -15.85 -17.71
N LYS A 22 -15.90 -17.01 -18.09
CA LYS A 22 -14.71 -17.59 -17.45
C LYS A 22 -13.50 -16.68 -17.62
N LYS A 23 -13.27 -16.16 -18.84
CA LYS A 23 -12.17 -15.26 -19.14
C LYS A 23 -12.29 -13.94 -18.36
N GLY A 24 -13.46 -13.30 -18.40
CA GLY A 24 -13.70 -12.05 -17.66
C GLY A 24 -13.53 -12.21 -16.15
N ARG A 25 -13.97 -13.33 -15.57
CA ARG A 25 -13.73 -13.63 -14.14
C ARG A 25 -12.25 -13.85 -13.84
N GLU A 26 -11.52 -14.54 -14.72
CA GLU A 26 -10.10 -14.78 -14.53
C GLU A 26 -9.28 -13.49 -14.64
N GLU A 27 -9.58 -12.66 -15.63
CA GLU A 27 -8.95 -11.34 -15.85
C GLU A 27 -9.24 -10.41 -14.68
N GLY A 28 -10.52 -10.21 -14.33
CA GLY A 28 -10.89 -9.34 -13.20
C GLY A 28 -10.30 -9.81 -11.86
N ARG A 29 -10.17 -11.13 -11.63
CA ARG A 29 -9.48 -11.65 -10.44
C ARG A 29 -7.98 -11.36 -10.47
N LYS A 30 -7.33 -11.52 -11.63
CA LYS A 30 -5.89 -11.23 -11.78
C LYS A 30 -5.62 -9.74 -11.54
N GLU A 31 -6.37 -8.87 -12.20
CA GLU A 31 -6.27 -7.42 -12.07
C GLU A 31 -6.49 -6.99 -10.62
N GLY A 32 -7.56 -7.45 -9.97
CA GLY A 32 -7.83 -7.09 -8.57
C GLY A 32 -6.75 -7.55 -7.58
N ILE A 33 -6.13 -8.70 -7.82
CA ILE A 33 -5.00 -9.17 -6.99
C ILE A 33 -3.75 -8.33 -7.25
N GLU A 34 -3.48 -7.99 -8.50
CA GLU A 34 -2.30 -7.21 -8.87
C GLU A 34 -2.39 -5.78 -8.31
N GLU A 35 -3.52 -5.13 -8.49
CA GLU A 35 -3.80 -3.79 -7.97
C GLU A 35 -3.76 -3.77 -6.45
N GLY A 36 -4.47 -4.70 -5.78
CA GLY A 36 -4.48 -4.79 -4.33
C GLY A 36 -3.08 -5.04 -3.74
N ARG A 37 -2.27 -5.88 -4.40
CA ARG A 37 -0.88 -6.12 -3.98
C ARG A 37 -0.02 -4.88 -4.15
N LYS A 38 -0.14 -4.19 -5.30
CA LYS A 38 0.62 -2.98 -5.59
C LYS A 38 0.32 -1.88 -4.58
N GLU A 39 -0.97 -1.61 -4.35
CA GLU A 39 -1.39 -0.62 -3.35
C GLU A 39 -0.93 -0.98 -1.94
N GLY A 40 -1.07 -2.25 -1.54
CA GLY A 40 -0.67 -2.70 -0.21
C GLY A 40 0.84 -2.53 0.03
N ILE A 41 1.65 -2.85 -0.97
CA ILE A 41 3.11 -2.66 -0.90
C ILE A 41 3.46 -1.18 -0.85
N GLU A 42 2.85 -0.35 -1.70
CA GLU A 42 3.14 1.09 -1.74
C GLU A 42 2.78 1.79 -0.42
N LYS A 43 1.58 1.51 0.12
CA LYS A 43 1.14 2.02 1.42
C LYS A 43 2.06 1.55 2.54
N GLY A 44 2.39 0.25 2.58
CA GLY A 44 3.27 -0.32 3.60
C GLY A 44 4.69 0.23 3.57
N ILE A 45 5.27 0.44 2.38
CA ILE A 45 6.60 1.06 2.24
C ILE A 45 6.56 2.51 2.72
N LYS A 46 5.56 3.29 2.29
CA LYS A 46 5.43 4.70 2.68
C LYS A 46 5.29 4.86 4.20
N GLU A 47 4.36 4.11 4.81
CA GLU A 47 4.17 4.12 6.27
C GLU A 47 5.42 3.65 7.01
N GLY A 48 6.11 2.63 6.49
CA GLY A 48 7.35 2.13 7.06
C GLY A 48 8.49 3.16 7.06
N ILE A 49 8.67 3.87 5.95
CA ILE A 49 9.68 4.93 5.82
C ILE A 49 9.36 6.09 6.77
N GLU A 50 8.13 6.60 6.76
CA GLU A 50 7.71 7.72 7.60
C GLU A 50 7.88 7.40 9.10
N LYS A 51 7.46 6.21 9.52
CA LYS A 51 7.65 5.74 10.89
C LYS A 51 9.13 5.56 11.24
N GLY A 52 9.93 5.06 10.31
CA GLY A 52 11.37 4.89 10.46
C GLY A 52 12.09 6.24 10.64
N GLU A 53 11.79 7.21 9.79
CA GLU A 53 12.34 8.57 9.87
C GLU A 53 11.98 9.25 11.18
N LYS A 54 10.70 9.18 11.58
CA LYS A 54 10.24 9.74 12.86
C LYS A 54 10.91 9.07 14.05
N ASN A 55 10.99 7.75 14.08
CA ASN A 55 11.68 7.02 15.15
C ASN A 55 13.16 7.42 15.24
N LYS A 56 13.85 7.50 14.09
CA LYS A 56 15.25 7.91 14.04
C LYS A 56 15.44 9.35 14.53
N ALA A 57 14.56 10.28 14.14
CA ALA A 57 14.58 11.65 14.63
C ALA A 57 14.42 11.71 16.16
N MET A 58 13.51 10.90 16.73
CA MET A 58 13.32 10.80 18.18
C MET A 58 14.53 10.19 18.88
N GLU A 59 15.18 9.17 18.31
CA GLU A 59 16.41 8.58 18.86
C GLU A 59 17.56 9.59 18.89
N ILE A 60 17.77 10.31 17.78
CA ILE A 60 18.77 11.38 17.71
C ILE A 60 18.46 12.46 18.75
N ALA A 61 17.20 12.88 18.85
CA ALA A 61 16.80 13.90 19.83
C ALA A 61 17.12 13.47 21.26
N LYS A 62 16.83 12.22 21.63
CA LYS A 62 17.20 11.67 22.96
C LYS A 62 18.71 11.70 23.19
N SER A 63 19.50 11.32 22.20
CA SER A 63 20.97 11.39 22.30
C SER A 63 21.45 12.83 22.50
N LEU A 64 20.89 13.80 21.78
CA LEU A 64 21.26 15.21 21.91
C LEU A 64 20.82 15.83 23.25
N ILE A 65 19.64 15.44 23.77
CA ILE A 65 19.17 15.82 25.11
C ILE A 65 20.17 15.33 26.17
N ASN A 66 20.61 14.08 26.07
CA ASN A 66 21.58 13.50 26.99
C ASN A 66 22.96 14.19 26.94
N LEU A 67 23.30 14.81 25.80
CA LEU A 67 24.51 15.62 25.64
C LEU A 67 24.33 17.06 26.16
N GLY A 68 23.14 17.43 26.64
CA GLY A 68 22.86 18.73 27.21
C GLY A 68 22.69 19.86 26.18
N LEU A 69 22.34 19.53 24.94
CA LEU A 69 22.03 20.55 23.93
C LEU A 69 20.70 21.25 24.23
N ASP A 70 20.58 22.51 23.82
CA ASP A 70 19.34 23.27 23.91
C ASP A 70 18.26 22.76 22.93
N LYS A 71 17.00 23.03 23.26
CA LYS A 71 15.84 22.53 22.52
C LYS A 71 15.81 23.07 21.09
N GLU A 72 16.27 24.29 20.88
CA GLU A 72 16.32 24.95 19.58
C GLU A 72 17.33 24.29 18.63
N ALA A 73 18.51 23.93 19.14
CA ALA A 73 19.53 23.19 18.40
C ALA A 73 19.07 21.76 18.08
N ILE A 74 18.41 21.10 19.03
CA ILE A 74 17.82 19.77 18.81
C ILE A 74 16.75 19.84 17.72
N SER A 75 15.82 20.80 17.80
CA SER A 75 14.75 20.99 16.82
C SER A 75 15.30 21.21 15.40
N LYS A 76 16.32 22.07 15.26
CA LYS A 76 16.98 22.29 13.95
C LYS A 76 17.67 21.05 13.40
N SER A 77 18.20 20.19 14.27
CA SER A 77 18.98 19.01 13.86
C SER A 77 18.11 17.81 13.53
N THR A 78 16.99 17.64 14.22
CA THR A 78 16.11 16.47 14.09
C THR A 78 14.83 16.74 13.30
N GLY A 79 14.48 18.01 13.10
CA GLY A 79 13.23 18.41 12.47
C GLY A 79 11.99 18.24 13.37
N LEU A 80 12.16 17.83 14.63
CA LEU A 80 11.08 17.73 15.61
C LEU A 80 10.67 19.11 16.10
N ASP A 81 9.38 19.28 16.41
CA ASP A 81 8.91 20.50 17.06
C ASP A 81 9.30 20.56 18.55
N LEU A 82 9.27 21.76 19.12
CA LEU A 82 9.67 21.96 20.52
C LEU A 82 8.79 21.18 21.51
N GLY A 83 7.51 20.97 21.19
CA GLY A 83 6.59 20.19 22.02
C GLY A 83 6.90 18.69 21.98
N GLU A 84 7.30 18.17 20.82
CA GLU A 84 7.81 16.80 20.68
C GLU A 84 9.10 16.61 21.48
N ILE A 85 10.00 17.58 21.45
CA ILE A 85 11.24 17.55 22.23
C ILE A 85 10.95 17.63 23.73
N GLU A 86 10.03 18.48 24.16
CA GLU A 86 9.62 18.58 25.57
C GLU A 86 9.05 17.28 26.11
N LYS A 87 8.26 16.56 25.30
CA LYS A 87 7.77 15.22 25.66
C LYS A 87 8.88 14.18 25.81
N LEU A 88 10.06 14.41 25.23
CA LEU A 88 11.23 13.53 25.36
C LEU A 88 12.09 13.87 26.58
N MET A 89 11.94 15.07 27.16
CA MET A 89 12.70 15.54 28.32
C MET A 89 12.00 15.27 29.66
N ASN A 90 10.68 15.02 29.63
CA ASN A 90 9.87 14.61 30.77
C ASN A 90 9.77 13.09 30.88
#